data_AF-A0AAD0JFQ6-F1
#
_entry.id   AF-A0AAD0JFQ6-F1
#
_cell.length_a   1.000
_cell.length_b   1.000
_cell.length_c   1.000
_cell.angle_alpha   90.00
_cell.angle_beta   90.00
_cell.angle_gamma   90.00
#
_symmetry.space_group_name_H-M   'P 1'
#
loop_
_entity.id
_entity.type
_entity.pdbx_description
1 polymer ?
#
loop_
_entity_poly.entity_id
_entity_poly.type
_entity_poly.pdbx_seq_one_letter_code
_entity_poly.pdbx_strand_id
1 'polypeptide(L)'
;MVNEIAAGRPPQTANVYLRTADTWEAITGILQDYGETLVPLPETSWESSVCQWYGKHWQVLVDLYTEGEGRSDLVMHVDITEAEGGFAYTLHLVYVP
;
A
#
# COMPACT_ATOMS: atom_id res chain seq x y z
N MET A 1 -6.92 -4.40 0.45
CA MET A 1 -6.02 -3.23 0.62
C MET A 1 -5.93 -2.36 -0.63
N VAL A 2 -5.06 -2.63 -1.64
CA VAL A 2 -4.86 -1.69 -2.79
C VAL A 2 -6.16 -1.38 -3.54
N ASN A 3 -6.99 -2.40 -3.81
CA ASN A 3 -8.29 -2.18 -4.47
C ASN A 3 -9.23 -1.25 -3.67
N GLU A 4 -9.09 -1.20 -2.35
CA GLU A 4 -9.89 -0.30 -1.51
C GLU A 4 -9.35 1.13 -1.59
N ILE A 5 -8.02 1.27 -1.53
CA ILE A 5 -7.32 2.56 -1.71
C ILE A 5 -7.67 3.16 -3.08
N ALA A 6 -7.58 2.35 -4.15
CA ALA A 6 -7.94 2.74 -5.51
C ALA A 6 -9.43 3.13 -5.64
N ALA A 7 -10.30 2.53 -4.84
CA ALA A 7 -11.71 2.90 -4.75
C ALA A 7 -11.97 4.11 -3.82
N GLY A 8 -10.93 4.78 -3.33
CA GLY A 8 -11.03 5.94 -2.44
C GLY A 8 -11.56 5.63 -1.05
N ARG A 9 -11.36 4.40 -0.55
CA ARG A 9 -11.81 3.97 0.78
C ARG A 9 -10.65 3.44 1.62
N PRO A 10 -10.66 3.69 2.95
CA PRO A 10 -9.67 3.08 3.82
C PRO A 10 -9.81 1.55 3.77
N PRO A 11 -8.72 0.78 3.93
CA PRO A 11 -8.80 -0.67 4.01
C PRO A 11 -9.74 -1.12 5.14
N GLN A 12 -10.71 -1.97 4.83
CA GLN A 12 -11.66 -2.57 5.78
C GLN A 12 -11.45 -4.08 5.96
N THR A 13 -10.53 -4.65 5.17
CA THR A 13 -10.16 -6.07 5.27
C THR A 13 -9.68 -6.40 6.69
N ALA A 14 -10.15 -7.51 7.26
CA ALA A 14 -9.70 -7.98 8.56
C ALA A 14 -8.17 -8.14 8.59
N ASN A 15 -7.55 -7.80 9.72
CA ASN A 15 -6.09 -7.80 9.93
C ASN A 15 -5.30 -6.77 9.09
N VAL A 16 -5.97 -5.80 8.47
CA VAL A 16 -5.32 -4.62 7.89
C VAL A 16 -5.53 -3.42 8.80
N TYR A 17 -4.43 -2.79 9.20
CA TYR A 17 -4.42 -1.65 10.09
C TYR A 17 -3.73 -0.47 9.42
N LEU A 18 -4.20 0.73 9.72
CA LEU A 18 -3.45 1.95 9.44
C LEU A 18 -2.39 2.15 10.53
N ARG A 19 -1.21 2.65 10.16
CA ARG A 19 -0.11 2.92 11.11
C ARG A 19 -0.54 3.86 12.22
N THR A 20 -1.31 4.89 11.87
CA THR A 20 -1.83 5.93 12.75
C THR A 20 -3.24 6.34 12.30
N ALA A 21 -3.97 7.07 13.14
CA ALA A 21 -5.34 7.51 12.82
C ALA A 21 -5.41 8.50 11.64
N ASP A 22 -4.34 9.26 11.41
CA ASP A 22 -4.19 10.25 10.33
C ASP A 22 -3.60 9.65 9.04
N THR A 23 -3.16 8.39 9.04
CA THR A 23 -2.55 7.74 7.85
C THR A 23 -3.47 7.80 6.63
N TRP A 24 -4.78 7.61 6.81
CA TRP A 24 -5.72 7.65 5.69
C TRP A 24 -5.83 9.03 5.06
N GLU A 25 -5.91 10.08 5.88
CA GLU A 25 -5.96 11.46 5.41
C GLU A 25 -4.70 11.80 4.60
N ALA A 26 -3.53 11.41 5.12
CA ALA A 26 -2.25 11.60 4.42
C ALA A 26 -2.21 10.88 3.06
N ILE A 27 -2.63 9.61 3.01
CA ILE A 27 -2.72 8.85 1.75
C ILE A 27 -3.63 9.55 0.76
N THR A 28 -4.82 9.97 1.18
CA THR A 28 -5.77 10.61 0.27
C THR A 28 -5.28 11.97 -0.23
N GLY A 29 -4.60 12.75 0.61
CA GLY A 29 -4.00 14.01 0.20
C GLY A 29 -2.92 13.80 -0.86
N ILE A 30 -2.03 12.82 -0.66
CA ILE A 30 -0.98 12.48 -1.63
C ILE A 30 -1.59 12.03 -2.95
N LEU A 31 -2.59 11.14 -2.93
CA LEU A 31 -3.24 10.67 -4.16
C LEU A 31 -4.00 11.79 -4.89
N GLN A 32 -4.63 12.71 -4.16
CA GLN A 32 -5.28 13.88 -4.75
C GLN A 32 -4.28 14.83 -5.40
N ASP A 33 -3.16 15.10 -4.73
CA ASP A 33 -2.09 15.94 -5.26
C ASP A 33 -1.38 15.29 -6.47
N TYR A 34 -1.30 13.95 -6.46
CA TYR A 34 -0.74 13.18 -7.57
C TYR A 34 -1.62 13.23 -8.82
N GLY A 35 -2.95 13.20 -8.64
CA GLY A 35 -3.91 13.50 -9.70
C GLY A 35 -4.21 12.38 -10.70
N GLU A 36 -3.70 11.16 -10.47
CA GLU A 36 -3.95 9.98 -11.31
C GLU A 36 -4.87 8.96 -10.62
N THR A 37 -5.56 8.16 -11.44
CA THR A 37 -6.42 7.07 -10.96
C THR A 37 -5.59 5.81 -10.76
N LEU A 38 -5.55 5.30 -9.53
CA LEU A 38 -4.94 3.99 -9.24
C LEU A 38 -5.73 2.84 -9.87
N VAL A 39 -5.03 1.84 -10.37
CA VAL A 39 -5.62 0.58 -10.87
C VAL A 39 -5.22 -0.61 -9.98
N PRO A 40 -5.95 -1.74 -10.07
CA PRO A 40 -5.52 -2.97 -9.42
C PRO A 40 -4.10 -3.37 -9.82
N LEU A 41 -3.33 -3.90 -8.88
CA LEU A 41 -1.95 -4.31 -9.13
C LEU A 41 -1.92 -5.45 -10.17
N PRO A 42 -1.21 -5.29 -11.30
CA PRO A 42 -0.91 -6.40 -12.18
C PRO A 42 0.10 -7.36 -11.54
N GLU A 43 0.20 -8.58 -12.06
CA GLU A 43 1.20 -9.57 -11.60
C GLU A 43 2.64 -9.03 -11.70
N THR A 44 2.91 -8.16 -12.67
CA THR A 44 4.23 -7.54 -12.86
C THR A 44 4.63 -6.61 -11.72
N SER A 45 3.70 -6.15 -10.88
CA SER A 45 4.04 -5.36 -9.67
C SER A 45 4.97 -6.12 -8.71
N TRP A 46 4.92 -7.45 -8.71
CA TRP A 46 5.76 -8.26 -7.83
C TRP A 46 7.22 -8.33 -8.29
N GLU A 47 7.50 -8.09 -9.57
CA GLU A 47 8.86 -8.14 -10.13
C GLU A 47 9.76 -7.00 -9.63
N SER A 48 9.16 -5.86 -9.25
CA SER A 48 9.88 -4.72 -8.67
C SER A 48 9.60 -4.47 -7.19
N SER A 49 8.69 -5.25 -6.58
CA SER A 49 8.42 -5.16 -5.16
C SER A 49 9.65 -5.48 -4.31
N VAL A 50 9.83 -4.75 -3.21
CA VAL A 50 10.93 -4.96 -2.26
C VAL A 50 10.37 -5.56 -0.98
N CYS A 51 10.92 -6.69 -0.56
CA CYS A 51 10.57 -7.36 0.69
C CYS A 51 11.81 -7.52 1.55
N GLN A 52 11.85 -6.89 2.73
CA GLN A 52 12.99 -6.93 3.64
C GLN A 52 12.56 -7.40 5.03
N TRP A 53 13.27 -8.40 5.56
CA TRP A 53 13.07 -8.87 6.92
C TRP A 53 13.79 -7.95 7.91
N TYR A 54 13.08 -7.48 8.94
CA TYR A 54 13.60 -6.61 10.01
C TYR A 54 13.65 -7.33 11.38
N GLY A 55 13.75 -8.65 11.39
CA GLY A 55 13.91 -9.46 12.61
C GLY A 55 12.60 -9.83 13.30
N LYS A 56 11.55 -9.01 13.19
CA LYS A 56 10.21 -9.28 13.77
C LYS A 56 9.05 -9.14 12.78
N HIS A 57 9.26 -8.44 11.68
CA HIS A 57 8.27 -8.19 10.64
C HIS A 57 8.97 -8.12 9.28
N TRP A 58 8.19 -8.34 8.24
CA TRP A 58 8.57 -7.97 6.88
C TRP A 58 8.17 -6.53 6.64
N GLN A 59 9.07 -5.74 6.06
CA GLN A 59 8.71 -4.51 5.39
C GLN A 59 8.57 -4.80 3.91
N VAL A 60 7.48 -4.34 3.31
CA VAL A 60 7.16 -4.54 1.91
C VAL A 60 6.88 -3.19 1.26
N LEU A 61 7.56 -2.92 0.15
CA LEU A 61 7.32 -1.79 -0.73
C LEU A 61 6.78 -2.33 -2.06
N VAL A 62 5.63 -1.82 -2.50
CA VAL A 62 5.00 -2.23 -3.75
C VAL A 62 4.77 -1.00 -4.62
N ASP A 63 5.29 -1.04 -5.84
CA ASP A 63 5.00 -0.02 -6.85
C ASP A 63 3.51 -0.03 -7.19
N LEU A 64 2.88 1.14 -7.15
CA LEU A 64 1.49 1.31 -7.52
C LEU A 64 1.36 1.60 -9.01
N TYR A 65 0.19 1.29 -9.54
CA TYR A 65 -0.10 1.45 -10.95
C TYR A 65 -1.26 2.41 -11.14
N THR A 66 -1.18 3.22 -12.20
CA THR A 66 -2.18 4.21 -12.59
C THR A 66 -2.72 3.92 -13.98
N GLU A 67 -3.91 4.46 -14.29
CA GLU A 67 -4.50 4.36 -15.63
C GLU A 67 -3.63 5.05 -16.70
N GLY A 68 -3.03 6.20 -16.37
CA GLY A 68 -2.24 6.99 -17.32
C GLY A 68 -0.84 6.46 -17.58
N GLU A 69 -0.14 5.99 -16.55
CA GLU A 69 1.30 5.70 -16.63
C GLU A 69 1.63 4.21 -16.65
N GLY A 70 0.67 3.35 -16.29
CA GLY A 70 0.98 1.97 -15.96
C GLY A 70 1.71 1.94 -14.62
N ARG A 71 3.00 1.56 -14.58
CA ARG A 71 3.76 1.57 -13.32
C ARG A 71 4.15 3.01 -12.97
N SER A 72 3.54 3.55 -11.92
CA SER A 72 3.82 4.90 -11.42
C SER A 72 5.07 4.95 -10.54
N ASP A 73 5.47 6.15 -10.10
CA ASP A 73 6.49 6.36 -9.07
C ASP A 73 5.93 6.31 -7.63
N LEU A 74 4.62 6.08 -7.47
CA LEU A 74 4.00 5.85 -6.17
C LEU A 74 4.36 4.47 -5.62
N VAL A 75 4.67 4.42 -4.34
CA VAL A 75 4.96 3.20 -3.59
C VAL A 75 4.02 3.08 -2.41
N MET A 76 3.47 1.87 -2.21
CA MET A 76 2.76 1.50 -1.00
C MET A 76 3.72 0.80 -0.02
N HIS A 77 3.81 1.33 1.21
CA HIS A 77 4.64 0.77 2.28
C HIS A 77 3.79 0.06 3.32
N VAL A 78 4.08 -1.24 3.51
CA VAL A 78 3.36 -2.13 4.43
C VAL A 78 4.33 -2.90 5.30
N ASP A 79 4.07 -2.97 6.60
CA ASP A 79 4.67 -3.99 7.48
C ASP A 79 3.77 -5.21 7.58
N ILE A 80 4.35 -6.40 7.59
CA ILE A 80 3.66 -7.68 7.75
C ILE A 80 4.22 -8.40 8.97
N THR A 81 3.33 -8.75 9.88
CA THR A 81 3.63 -9.52 11.10
C THR A 81 2.85 -10.83 11.11
N GLU A 82 3.40 -11.86 11.74
CA GLU A 82 2.65 -13.09 12.03
C GLU A 82 1.56 -12.81 13.07
N ALA A 83 0.38 -13.35 12.84
CA ALA A 83 -0.77 -13.26 13.74
C ALA A 83 -1.42 -14.65 13.90
N GLU A 84 -2.29 -14.81 14.89
CA GLU A 84 -3.05 -16.04 15.05
C GLU A 84 -3.91 -16.29 13.80
N GLY A 85 -3.64 -17.40 13.11
CA GLY A 85 -4.36 -17.77 11.89
C GLY A 85 -3.90 -17.09 10.60
N GLY A 86 -2.75 -16.39 10.58
CA GLY A 86 -2.17 -15.85 9.34
C GLY A 86 -1.25 -14.66 9.56
N PHE A 87 -1.53 -13.56 8.87
CA PHE A 87 -0.72 -12.34 8.90
C PHE A 87 -1.56 -11.11 9.23
N ALA A 88 -0.92 -10.16 9.90
CA ALA A 88 -1.43 -8.81 10.10
C ALA A 88 -0.59 -7.81 9.31
N TYR A 89 -1.27 -6.87 8.67
CA TYR A 89 -0.69 -5.90 7.74
C TYR A 89 -0.88 -4.50 8.31
N THR A 90 0.20 -3.74 8.44
CA THR A 90 0.15 -2.33 8.84
C THR A 90 0.53 -1.47 7.64
N LEU A 91 -0.45 -0.77 7.07
CA LEU A 91 -0.25 0.20 6.01
C LEU A 91 0.32 1.48 6.61
N HIS A 92 1.53 1.86 6.18
CA HIS A 92 2.21 3.07 6.65
C HIS A 92 1.83 4.29 5.84
N LEU A 93 2.03 4.23 4.53
CA LEU A 93 1.80 5.36 3.64
C LEU A 93 1.77 4.89 2.18
N VAL A 94 1.25 5.75 1.32
CA VAL A 94 1.44 5.74 -0.13
C VAL A 94 2.15 7.05 -0.49
N TYR A 95 3.30 6.98 -1.14
CA TYR A 95 4.14 8.15 -1.40
C TYR A 95 5.08 7.94 -2.59
N VAL A 96 5.64 9.03 -3.12
CA VAL A 96 6.76 9.01 -4.07
C VAL A 96 8.08 9.03 -3.26
N PRO A 97 8.98 8.03 -3.39
CA PRO A 97 10.22 7.92 -2.62
C PRO A 97 11.29 9.00 -2.85
#